data_AF-A0A6I1WRI8-F1
#
_entry.id   AF-A0A6I1WRI8-F1
#
_cell.length_a   1.000
_cell.length_b   1.000
_cell.length_c   1.000
_cell.angle_alpha   90.00
_cell.angle_beta   90.00
_cell.angle_gamma   90.00
#
_symmetry.space_group_name_H-M   'P 1'
#
loop_
_entity.id
_entity.type
_entity.pdbx_description
1 polymer ?
#
loop_
_entity_poly.entity_id
_entity_poly.type
_entity_poly.pdbx_seq_one_letter_code
_entity_poly.pdbx_strand_id
1 'polypeptide(L)'
;MLNESRRRAYLTAMQVVSWVPRTELPFAAPSRPELLVLPEPPAAPEVIRPAVKPAAAPSKPAERPKIEVPRPSVTLRPASKPVVE
;
A
#
# COMPACT_ATOMS: atom_id res chain seq x y z
N MET A 1 -0.84 -13.00 -37.61
CA MET A 1 -1.85 -13.89 -36.99
C MET A 1 -1.26 -14.48 -35.72
N LEU A 2 -1.82 -14.19 -34.55
CA LEU A 2 -1.38 -14.80 -33.29
C LEU A 2 -1.73 -16.30 -33.35
N ASN A 3 -0.73 -17.18 -33.35
CA ASN A 3 -0.96 -18.63 -33.40
C ASN A 3 -1.78 -19.03 -32.15
N GLU A 4 -2.82 -19.86 -32.32
CA GLU A 4 -3.76 -20.26 -31.26
C GLU A 4 -3.04 -20.75 -29.98
N SER A 5 -1.87 -21.38 -30.12
CA SER A 5 -1.01 -21.80 -29.01
C SER A 5 -0.56 -20.64 -28.11
N ARG A 6 -0.20 -19.49 -28.69
CA ARG A 6 0.24 -18.31 -27.93
C ARG A 6 -0.93 -17.66 -27.19
N ARG A 7 -2.13 -17.68 -27.79
CA ARG A 7 -3.37 -17.24 -27.13
C ARG A 7 -3.68 -18.10 -25.90
N ARG A 8 -3.63 -19.43 -26.05
CA ARG A 8 -3.88 -20.37 -24.94
C ARG A 8 -2.87 -20.19 -23.80
N ALA A 9 -1.57 -20.13 -24.11
CA ALA A 9 -0.53 -19.93 -23.10
C ALA A 9 -0.73 -18.64 -22.30
N TYR A 10 -1.08 -17.53 -22.97
CA TYR A 10 -1.38 -16.26 -22.30
C TYR A 10 -2.61 -16.37 -21.37
N LEU A 11 -3.71 -16.97 -21.83
CA LEU A 11 -4.92 -17.13 -21.01
C LEU A 11 -4.68 -18.04 -19.80
N THR A 12 -3.91 -19.13 -19.97
CA THR A 12 -3.49 -19.98 -18.85
C THR A 12 -2.65 -19.21 -17.84
N ALA A 13 -1.70 -18.39 -18.29
CA ALA A 13 -0.89 -17.55 -17.39
C ALA A 13 -1.74 -16.54 -16.60
N MET A 14 -2.81 -16.03 -17.22
CA MET A 14 -3.79 -15.15 -16.59
C MET A 14 -4.87 -15.90 -15.79
N GLN A 15 -4.72 -17.22 -15.61
CA GLN A 15 -5.66 -18.08 -14.87
C GLN A 15 -7.11 -18.04 -15.42
N VAL A 16 -7.26 -17.74 -16.70
CA VAL A 16 -8.57 -17.72 -17.37
C VAL A 16 -8.88 -19.13 -17.87
N VAL A 17 -9.67 -19.87 -17.08
CA VAL A 17 -9.98 -21.29 -17.32
C VAL A 17 -10.90 -21.50 -18.54
N SER A 18 -11.84 -20.59 -18.78
CA SER A 18 -12.72 -20.61 -19.94
C SER A 18 -12.94 -19.20 -20.45
N TRP A 19 -12.64 -18.97 -21.73
CA TRP A 19 -12.97 -17.73 -22.42
C TRP A 19 -14.15 -17.99 -23.34
N VAL A 20 -15.35 -17.68 -22.85
CA VAL A 20 -16.59 -17.80 -23.63
C VAL A 20 -16.72 -16.58 -24.57
N PRO A 21 -17.03 -16.79 -25.86
CA PRO A 21 -17.36 -15.68 -26.77
C PRO A 21 -18.55 -14.88 -26.21
N ARG A 22 -18.39 -13.56 -26.07
CA ARG A 22 -19.51 -12.69 -25.72
C ARG A 22 -20.46 -12.63 -26.91
N THR A 23 -21.57 -13.34 -26.80
CA THR A 23 -22.65 -13.36 -27.78
C THR A 23 -23.93 -12.90 -27.10
N GLU A 24 -24.72 -12.10 -27.81
CA GLU A 24 -26.04 -11.66 -27.34
C GLU A 24 -26.95 -12.90 -27.28
N LEU A 25 -27.52 -13.17 -26.10
CA LEU A 25 -28.49 -14.26 -25.95
C LEU A 25 -29.84 -13.80 -26.50
N PRO A 26 -30.63 -14.67 -27.16
CA PRO A 26 -31.90 -14.26 -27.78
C PRO A 26 -32.96 -13.80 -26.77
N PHE A 27 -32.76 -14.12 -25.49
CA PHE A 27 -33.59 -13.69 -24.36
C PHE A 27 -32.92 -12.61 -23.49
N ALA A 28 -31.71 -12.15 -23.85
CA ALA A 28 -31.08 -11.06 -23.13
C ALA A 28 -31.87 -9.77 -23.36
N ALA A 29 -32.15 -9.06 -22.27
CA ALA A 29 -32.72 -7.72 -22.35
C ALA A 29 -31.68 -6.75 -22.96
N PRO A 30 -32.12 -5.73 -23.70
CA PRO A 30 -31.22 -4.69 -24.20
C PRO A 30 -30.41 -4.05 -23.08
N SER A 31 -29.11 -3.87 -23.30
CA SER A 31 -28.25 -3.14 -22.37
C SER A 31 -28.73 -1.69 -22.20
N ARG A 32 -28.71 -1.17 -20.97
CA ARG A 32 -29.03 0.22 -20.65
C ARG A 32 -27.73 0.96 -20.30
N PRO A 33 -27.06 1.61 -21.27
CA PRO A 33 -25.75 2.21 -21.04
C PRO A 33 -25.76 3.28 -19.94
N GLU A 34 -26.89 3.96 -19.76
CA GLU A 34 -27.09 4.95 -18.68
C GLU A 34 -26.90 4.37 -17.27
N LEU A 35 -27.13 3.06 -17.09
CA LEU A 35 -26.91 2.38 -15.80
C LEU A 35 -25.43 2.09 -15.52
N LEU A 36 -24.57 2.16 -16.53
CA LEU A 36 -23.13 1.95 -16.40
C LEU A 36 -22.39 3.26 -16.10
N VAL A 37 -23.09 4.40 -16.14
CA VAL A 37 -22.54 5.70 -15.77
C VAL A 37 -22.37 5.74 -14.25
N LEU A 38 -21.13 5.94 -13.80
CA LEU A 38 -20.83 6.10 -12.38
C LEU A 38 -21.42 7.44 -11.91
N PRO A 39 -22.21 7.48 -10.82
CA PRO A 39 -22.73 8.74 -10.30
C PRO A 39 -21.57 9.63 -9.82
N GLU A 40 -21.74 10.95 -9.94
CA GLU A 40 -20.77 11.91 -9.43
C GLU A 40 -20.63 11.74 -7.91
N PRO A 41 -19.41 11.62 -7.37
CA PRO A 41 -19.21 11.54 -5.93
C PRO A 41 -19.71 12.83 -5.26
N PRO A 42 -20.28 12.73 -4.03
CA PRO A 42 -20.69 13.91 -3.29
C PRO A 42 -19.50 14.84 -3.04
N ALA A 43 -19.77 16.15 -2.99
CA ALA A 43 -18.75 17.15 -2.69
C ALA A 43 -18.00 16.78 -1.40
N ALA A 44 -16.67 16.82 -1.45
CA ALA A 44 -15.85 16.57 -0.27
C ALA A 44 -16.19 17.62 0.80
N PRO A 45 -16.31 17.22 2.08
CA PRO A 45 -16.52 18.19 3.14
C PRO A 45 -15.36 19.19 3.17
N GLU A 46 -15.66 20.47 3.25
CA GLU A 46 -14.65 21.51 3.47
C GLU A 46 -13.95 21.24 4.80
N VAL A 47 -12.72 20.72 4.72
CA VAL A 47 -11.86 20.59 5.90
C VAL A 47 -11.28 21.96 6.19
N ILE A 48 -11.96 22.72 7.07
CA ILE A 48 -11.41 23.96 7.63
C ILE A 48 -10.18 23.58 8.47
N ARG A 49 -8.99 23.76 7.89
CA ARG A 49 -7.74 23.59 8.64
C ARG A 49 -7.55 24.82 9.54
N PRO A 50 -7.34 24.65 10.85
CA PRO A 50 -6.98 25.77 11.71
C PRO A 50 -5.71 26.45 11.17
N ALA A 51 -5.72 27.77 11.07
CA ALA A 51 -4.53 28.53 10.73
C ALA A 51 -3.50 28.35 11.85
N VAL A 52 -2.42 27.61 11.57
CA VAL A 52 -1.30 27.45 12.50
C VAL A 52 -0.52 28.76 12.49
N LYS A 53 -0.53 29.49 13.62
CA LYS A 53 0.36 30.63 13.82
C LYS A 53 1.81 30.16 13.74
N PRO A 54 2.73 30.90 13.09
CA PRO A 54 4.15 30.55 13.12
C PRO A 54 4.61 30.46 14.58
N ALA A 55 5.11 29.30 14.99
CA ALA A 55 5.76 29.16 16.28
C ALA A 55 7.00 30.05 16.29
N ALA A 56 7.18 30.84 17.35
CA ALA A 56 8.38 31.65 17.53
C ALA A 56 9.63 30.76 17.46
N ALA A 57 10.68 31.28 16.82
CA ALA A 57 11.93 30.58 16.60
C ALA A 57 12.49 30.01 17.92
N PRO A 58 13.09 28.79 17.91
CA PRO A 58 13.61 28.18 19.11
C PRO A 58 14.72 29.06 19.72
N SER A 59 14.53 29.46 20.98
CA SER A 59 15.60 30.09 21.76
C SER A 59 16.73 29.10 22.00
N LYS A 60 17.96 29.61 22.06
CA LYS A 60 19.18 28.79 22.21
C LYS A 60 19.03 27.79 23.37
N PRO A 61 19.42 26.52 23.19
CA PRO A 61 19.31 25.53 24.25
C PRO A 61 20.13 25.96 25.46
N ALA A 62 19.49 26.05 26.62
CA ALA A 62 20.17 26.27 27.89
C ALA A 62 21.13 25.10 28.16
N GLU A 63 22.37 25.42 28.56
CA GLU A 63 23.42 24.44 28.80
C GLU A 63 23.02 23.55 29.99
N ARG A 64 22.75 22.27 29.68
CA ARG A 64 22.33 21.29 30.69
C ARG A 64 23.55 20.86 31.50
N PRO A 65 23.58 21.04 32.83
CA PRO A 65 24.69 20.58 33.64
C PRO A 65 24.85 19.06 33.51
N LYS A 66 26.09 18.61 33.29
CA LYS A 66 26.43 17.20 33.06
C LYS A 66 26.20 16.43 34.37
N ILE A 67 25.09 15.71 34.46
CA ILE A 67 24.85 14.78 35.57
C ILE A 67 25.70 13.53 35.31
N GLU A 68 26.64 13.21 36.19
CA GLU A 68 27.40 11.97 36.12
C GLU A 68 26.54 10.84 36.71
N VAL A 69 25.93 10.05 35.84
CA VAL A 69 25.20 8.85 36.26
C VAL A 69 26.22 7.71 36.41
N PRO A 70 26.36 7.07 37.59
CA PRO A 70 27.23 5.92 37.73
C PRO A 70 26.69 4.78 36.89
N ARG A 71 27.44 4.40 35.84
CA ARG A 71 27.06 3.33 34.91
C ARG A 71 27.41 1.98 35.55
N PRO A 72 26.43 1.12 35.89
CA PRO A 72 26.75 -0.23 36.35
C PRO A 72 27.43 -0.99 35.20
N SER A 73 28.59 -1.55 35.51
CA SER A 73 29.45 -2.31 34.60
C SER A 73 28.70 -3.57 34.13
N VAL A 74 28.35 -3.64 32.85
CA VAL A 74 27.83 -4.87 32.25
C VAL A 74 29.03 -5.76 31.94
N THR A 75 29.29 -6.70 32.85
CA THR A 75 30.26 -7.78 32.72
C THR A 75 30.10 -8.51 31.38
N LEU A 76 31.19 -8.57 30.61
CA LEU A 76 31.26 -9.25 29.31
C LEU A 76 31.61 -10.75 29.47
N ARG A 77 30.72 -11.59 28.91
CA ARG A 77 30.94 -12.89 28.22
C ARG A 77 31.30 -14.14 29.06
N PRO A 78 30.96 -15.37 28.58
CA PRO A 78 31.75 -16.00 27.52
C PRO A 78 30.95 -16.64 26.36
N ALA A 79 31.68 -16.86 25.26
CA ALA A 79 31.23 -17.31 23.96
C ALA A 79 30.88 -18.81 23.93
N SER A 80 29.80 -19.17 23.22
CA SER A 80 29.52 -20.55 22.83
C SER A 80 30.24 -20.85 21.51
N LYS A 81 31.01 -21.95 21.47
CA LYS A 81 31.76 -22.42 20.30
C LYS A 81 30.82 -23.02 19.24
N PRO A 82 31.17 -23.00 17.94
CA PRO A 82 30.43 -23.70 16.90
C PRO A 82 30.77 -25.20 16.91
N VAL A 83 29.77 -26.05 16.69
CA VAL A 83 29.94 -27.47 16.36
C VAL A 83 29.67 -27.66 14.88
N VAL A 84 30.66 -28.21 14.19
CA VAL A 84 30.59 -28.85 12.86
C VAL A 84 30.71 -30.34 13.12
N GLU A 85 29.71 -31.11 12.71
CA GLU A 85 29.81 -32.32 11.86
C GLU A 85 28.41 -32.68 11.36
#